data_AF-A0A3B9NNJ0-F1
#
_entry.id   AF-A0A3B9NNJ0-F1
#
_cell.length_a   1.000
_cell.length_b   1.000
_cell.length_c   1.000
_cell.angle_alpha   90.00
_cell.angle_beta   90.00
_cell.angle_gamma   90.00
#
_symmetry.space_group_name_H-M   'P 1'
#
loop_
_entity.id
_entity.type
_entity.pdbx_description
1 polymer ?
#
loop_
_entity_poly.entity_id
_entity_poly.type
_entity_poly.pdbx_seq_one_letter_code
_entity_poly.pdbx_strand_id
1 'polypeptide(L)'
;GNLWVALIGSGKIGCISPMGGLKLTIDLPIPLVSSVMFGGPNLDVLFATSISNSGNRQDAHPQSGLVFEISGLTSTGLAETAFTGKIPL
;
A
#
# COMPACT_ATOMS: atom_id res chain seq x y z
N GLY A 1 9.21 9.47 -10.39
CA GLY A 1 8.39 8.81 -9.36
C GLY A 1 7.54 7.75 -10.02
N ASN A 2 7.57 6.52 -9.52
CA ASN A 2 6.64 5.46 -9.96
C ASN A 2 5.39 5.52 -9.07
N LEU A 3 4.25 5.09 -9.60
CA LEU A 3 3.05 4.87 -8.81
C LEU A 3 3.13 3.50 -8.13
N TRP A 4 2.96 3.47 -6.82
CA TRP A 4 2.80 2.23 -6.06
C TRP A 4 1.33 2.08 -5.69
N VAL A 5 0.73 0.95 -6.04
CA VAL A 5 -0.72 0.74 -5.91
C VAL A 5 -1.04 -0.63 -5.36
N ALA A 6 -1.94 -0.67 -4.38
CA ALA A 6 -2.58 -1.89 -3.92
C ALA A 6 -3.57 -2.38 -4.99
N LEU A 7 -3.38 -3.61 -5.48
CA LEU A 7 -4.25 -4.25 -6.45
C LEU A 7 -5.28 -5.11 -5.72
N ILE A 8 -6.27 -4.44 -5.12
CA ILE A 8 -7.27 -5.09 -4.25
C ILE A 8 -7.98 -6.24 -4.96
N GLY A 9 -8.09 -7.38 -4.26
CA GLY A 9 -8.66 -8.62 -4.78
C GLY A 9 -7.66 -9.54 -5.47
N SER A 10 -6.48 -9.04 -5.86
CA SER A 10 -5.41 -9.85 -6.47
C SER A 10 -4.32 -10.26 -5.50
N GLY A 11 -4.32 -9.70 -4.28
CA GLY A 11 -3.28 -9.90 -3.27
C GLY A 11 -1.90 -9.41 -3.69
N LYS A 12 -1.86 -8.31 -4.45
CA LYS A 12 -0.61 -7.78 -5.02
C LYS A 12 -0.48 -6.29 -4.82
N ILE A 13 0.76 -5.81 -4.79
CA ILE A 13 1.12 -4.41 -4.94
C ILE A 13 1.87 -4.26 -6.25
N GLY A 14 1.49 -3.27 -7.07
CA GLY A 14 2.14 -2.96 -8.33
C GLY A 14 2.97 -1.68 -8.25
N CYS A 15 4.16 -1.68 -8.85
CA CYS A 15 4.96 -0.48 -9.13
C CYS A 15 4.86 -0.15 -10.62
N ILE A 16 4.21 0.96 -10.95
CA ILE A 16 3.89 1.35 -12.33
C ILE A 16 4.71 2.59 -12.69
N SER A 17 5.39 2.53 -13.83
CA SER A 17 6.17 3.65 -14.35
C SER A 17 5.25 4.81 -14.77
N PRO A 18 5.76 6.06 -14.86
CA PRO A 18 5.01 7.17 -15.41
C PRO A 18 4.46 6.94 -16.82
N MET A 19 5.05 6.01 -17.57
CA MET A 19 4.61 5.62 -18.93
C MET A 19 3.55 4.50 -18.91
N GLY A 20 3.06 4.10 -17.74
CA GLY A 20 2.05 3.05 -17.57
C GLY A 20 2.59 1.62 -17.56
N GLY A 21 3.91 1.43 -17.61
CA GLY A 21 4.52 0.10 -17.61
C GLY A 21 4.65 -0.49 -16.19
N LEU A 22 4.20 -1.74 -15.99
CA LEU A 22 4.40 -2.46 -14.74
C LEU A 22 5.87 -2.85 -14.58
N LYS A 23 6.55 -2.29 -13.57
CA LYS A 23 7.98 -2.50 -13.31
C LYS A 23 8.25 -3.63 -12.31
N LEU A 24 7.40 -3.75 -11.30
CA LEU A 24 7.53 -4.71 -10.22
C LEU A 24 6.14 -5.07 -9.70
N THR A 25 5.99 -6.31 -9.24
CA THR A 25 4.84 -6.76 -8.46
C THR A 25 5.35 -7.39 -7.17
N ILE A 26 4.66 -7.14 -6.06
CA ILE A 26 4.89 -7.79 -4.77
C ILE A 26 3.65 -8.59 -4.44
N ASP A 27 3.84 -9.87 -4.14
CA ASP A 27 2.78 -10.77 -3.70
C ASP A 27 2.57 -10.69 -2.18
N LEU A 28 1.30 -10.68 -1.75
CA LEU A 28 0.90 -10.78 -0.36
C LEU A 28 0.08 -12.06 -0.14
N PRO A 29 0.12 -12.64 1.08
CA PRO A 29 -0.65 -13.85 1.40
C PRO A 29 -2.15 -13.60 1.58
N ILE A 30 -2.61 -12.36 1.34
CA ILE A 30 -4.00 -11.93 1.54
C ILE A 30 -4.55 -11.34 0.24
N PRO A 31 -5.84 -11.51 -0.08
CA PRO A 31 -6.39 -11.02 -1.33
C PRO A 31 -6.74 -9.52 -1.30
N LEU A 32 -7.05 -8.96 -0.13
CA LEU A 32 -7.64 -7.63 0.02
C LEU A 32 -6.66 -6.58 0.56
N VAL A 33 -5.49 -6.44 -0.08
CA VAL A 33 -4.60 -5.29 0.16
C VAL A 33 -5.29 -4.02 -0.30
N SER A 34 -5.34 -2.98 0.54
CA SER A 34 -6.24 -1.84 0.37
C SER A 34 -5.53 -0.53 0.04
N SER A 35 -4.38 -0.25 0.63
CA SER A 35 -3.57 0.93 0.31
C SER A 35 -2.10 0.70 0.63
N VAL A 36 -1.24 1.60 0.15
CA VAL A 36 0.21 1.59 0.39
C VAL A 36 0.73 2.99 0.67
N MET A 37 1.80 3.08 1.47
CA MET A 37 2.51 4.33 1.77
C MET A 37 3.97 4.03 2.07
N PHE A 38 4.88 4.87 1.60
CA PHE A 38 6.27 4.82 2.07
C PHE A 38 6.40 5.50 3.44
N GLY A 39 7.14 4.86 4.34
CA GLY A 39 7.41 5.35 5.69
C GLY A 39 8.77 4.89 6.19
N GLY A 40 8.92 4.89 7.52
CA GLY A 40 10.22 4.69 8.17
C GLY A 40 11.09 5.95 8.16
N PRO A 41 12.19 6.00 8.93
CA PRO A 41 13.02 7.20 9.08
C PRO A 41 13.61 7.72 7.76
N ASN A 42 13.85 6.82 6.80
CA ASN A 42 14.46 7.15 5.50
C ASN A 42 13.44 7.12 4.34
N LEU A 43 12.16 6.90 4.62
CA LEU A 43 11.10 6.72 3.61
C LEU A 43 11.38 5.57 2.62
N ASP A 44 12.08 4.53 3.04
CA ASP A 44 12.51 3.36 2.25
C ASP A 44 11.73 2.08 2.56
N VAL A 45 10.72 2.16 3.44
CA VAL A 45 9.85 1.06 3.83
C VAL A 45 8.46 1.28 3.24
N LEU A 46 7.93 0.31 2.50
CA LEU A 46 6.56 0.36 1.98
C LEU A 46 5.61 -0.34 2.95
N PHE A 47 4.75 0.43 3.61
CA PHE A 47 3.67 -0.10 4.44
C PHE A 47 2.45 -0.39 3.56
N ALA A 48 1.76 -1.49 3.84
CA ALA A 48 0.53 -1.87 3.16
C ALA A 48 -0.56 -2.21 4.18
N THR A 49 -1.73 -1.58 4.04
CA THR A 49 -2.93 -1.93 4.80
C THR A 49 -3.72 -3.01 4.07
N SER A 50 -4.49 -3.80 4.81
CA SER A 50 -5.37 -4.81 4.24
C SER A 50 -6.73 -4.83 4.93
N ILE A 51 -7.68 -5.54 4.34
CA ILE A 51 -9.06 -5.65 4.83
C ILE A 51 -9.39 -7.11 5.13
N SER A 52 -9.88 -7.40 6.33
CA SER A 52 -10.51 -8.69 6.63
C SER A 52 -11.98 -8.70 6.26
N ASN A 53 -12.69 -7.58 6.46
CA ASN A 53 -14.10 -7.43 6.13
C ASN A 53 -14.42 -5.99 5.69
N SER A 54 -14.87 -5.81 4.46
CA SER A 54 -15.29 -4.51 3.90
C SER A 54 -16.81 -4.30 3.92
N GLY A 55 -17.58 -5.23 4.48
CA GLY A 55 -19.03 -5.31 4.38
C GLY A 55 -19.51 -6.06 3.13
N ASN A 56 -18.83 -5.90 1.99
CA ASN A 56 -19.18 -6.58 0.73
C ASN A 56 -18.20 -7.69 0.33
N ARG A 57 -17.00 -7.71 0.92
CA ARG A 57 -15.99 -8.75 0.73
C ARG A 57 -15.39 -9.09 2.08
N GLN A 58 -15.22 -10.38 2.34
CA GLN A 58 -14.59 -10.89 3.54
C GLN A 58 -13.53 -11.91 3.16
N ASP A 59 -12.46 -11.94 3.93
CA ASP A 59 -11.43 -12.96 3.84
C ASP A 59 -11.08 -13.48 5.24
N ALA A 60 -10.97 -14.80 5.35
CA ALA A 60 -10.74 -15.50 6.62
C ALA A 60 -9.27 -15.86 6.85
N HIS A 61 -8.36 -15.45 5.96
CA HIS A 61 -6.93 -15.69 6.17
C HIS A 61 -6.49 -15.01 7.47
N PRO A 62 -5.69 -15.66 8.34
CA PRO A 62 -5.31 -15.11 9.64
C PRO A 62 -4.58 -13.76 9.58
N GLN A 63 -3.98 -13.43 8.43
CA GLN A 63 -3.27 -12.18 8.21
C GLN A 63 -4.13 -11.08 7.55
N SER A 64 -5.37 -11.38 7.17
CA SER A 64 -6.24 -10.36 6.57
C SER A 64 -6.67 -9.34 7.61
N GLY A 65 -6.66 -8.05 7.23
CA GLY A 65 -6.89 -6.93 8.14
C GLY A 65 -5.64 -6.46 8.89
N LEU A 66 -4.51 -7.15 8.75
CA LEU A 66 -3.23 -6.68 9.30
C LEU A 66 -2.59 -5.59 8.43
N VAL A 67 -1.58 -4.94 9.00
CA VAL A 67 -0.66 -4.04 8.29
C VAL A 67 0.63 -4.80 8.02
N PHE A 68 1.15 -4.66 6.80
CA PHE A 68 2.39 -5.30 6.36
C PHE A 68 3.48 -4.24 6.19
N GLU A 69 4.70 -4.62 6.55
CA GLU A 69 5.92 -3.87 6.27
C GLU A 69 6.68 -4.58 5.14
N ILE A 70 7.07 -3.83 4.11
CA ILE A 70 7.86 -4.33 3.00
C ILE A 70 9.15 -3.51 2.90
N SER A 71 10.26 -4.17 3.18
CA SER A 71 11.59 -3.56 3.26
C SER A 71 12.53 -4.14 2.20
N GLY A 72 13.66 -3.46 1.95
CA GLY A 72 14.65 -3.90 0.94
C GLY A 72 14.33 -3.49 -0.50
N LEU A 73 13.38 -2.56 -0.69
CA LEU A 73 13.12 -1.95 -1.99
C LEU A 73 14.23 -0.97 -2.35
N THR A 74 14.49 -0.80 -3.65
CA THR A 74 15.45 0.21 -4.16
C THR A 74 14.82 1.60 -4.34
N SER A 75 13.56 1.76 -3.92
CA SER A 75 12.79 3.00 -4.07
C SER A 75 12.57 3.63 -2.71
N THR A 76 12.61 4.97 -2.68
CA THR A 76 12.15 5.77 -1.55
C THR A 76 10.91 6.57 -1.90
N GLY A 77 10.11 6.90 -0.89
CA GLY A 77 8.94 7.74 -1.01
C GLY A 77 9.18 9.20 -0.68
N LEU A 78 8.07 9.91 -0.48
CA LEU A 78 8.02 11.30 -0.07
C LEU A 78 7.27 11.40 1.26
N ALA A 79 7.61 12.40 2.07
CA ALA A 79 6.84 12.69 3.27
C ALA A 79 5.44 13.18 2.89
N GLU A 80 4.43 12.66 3.59
CA GLU A 80 3.06 13.13 3.42
C GLU A 80 2.92 14.60 3.80
N THR A 81 2.11 15.32 3.04
CA THR A 81 1.84 16.73 3.30
C THR A 81 0.77 16.86 4.37
N ALA A 82 1.10 17.48 5.50
CA ALA A 82 0.13 17.73 6.56
C ALA A 82 -0.99 18.66 6.07
N PHE A 83 -2.22 18.43 6.52
CA PHE A 83 -3.34 19.33 6.25
C PHE A 83 -3.11 20.67 6.96
N THR A 84 -3.19 21.78 6.20
CA THR A 84 -2.95 23.15 6.71
C THR A 84 -4.20 24.04 6.72
N GLY A 85 -5.36 23.48 6.36
CA GLY A 85 -6.63 24.21 6.37
C GLY A 85 -7.21 24.38 7.77
N LYS A 86 -8.31 25.14 7.86
CA LYS A 86 -9.12 25.24 9.07
C LYS A 86 -10.33 24.33 8.94
N ILE A 87 -10.58 23.49 9.95
CA ILE A 87 -11.83 22.73 10.06
C ILE A 87 -12.81 23.61 10.84
N PRO A 88 -13.92 24.08 10.25
CA PRO A 88 -14.98 24.71 11.02
C PRO A 88 -15.59 23.65 11.94
N LEU A 89 -15.52 23.89 13.25
CA LEU A 89 -16.25 23.14 14.28
C LEU A 89 -17.67 23.71 14.42
#